data_AF-A0A128A1Y9-F1
#
_entry.id   AF-A0A128A1Y9-F1
#
_cell.length_a   1.000
_cell.length_b   1.000
_cell.length_c   1.000
_cell.angle_alpha   90.00
_cell.angle_beta   90.00
_cell.angle_gamma   90.00
#
_symmetry.space_group_name_H-M   'P 1'
#
loop_
_entity.id
_entity.type
_entity.pdbx_description
1 polymer ?
#
loop_
_entity_poly.entity_id
_entity_poly.type
_entity_poly.pdbx_seq_one_letter_code
_entity_poly.pdbx_strand_id
1 'polypeptide(L)'
;MYGTSTGHYIYSILRIQIMHLVLWIIFALFIASFLPHHQDESIPHWIKKNVNLWHDGKISDEQYVNSIKWSVENKVIPIRYATVGNHTKQETPKEFKDISYFWSIGLVSDKEYVGTIRYLIKNDVIKLNYTFISKMNHEMKSVSVFNETRKSVVIIPVLTSSAYSENGFYAHYRGECKNCLTIKIRDDIHTLMDSSNGLKVLESLGYNTVTDIDIDKNPHILEQYDKVIVLHNEYVTQREFDAITGHKHVMYLYPNSLYAKVTVNYWNNTVTLVRGHGYPDSHIRNGFDWKFDNSKFEYDRECKDWSFHGIHNGIMLDCYPEGRLDYDLFLLQAIKEF
;
A
#
# COMPACT_ATOMS: atom_id res chain seq x y z
N MET A 1 -56.56 55.16 2.66
CA MET A 1 -55.32 54.68 3.31
C MET A 1 -55.12 53.23 2.91
N TYR A 2 -54.34 52.97 1.86
CA TYR A 2 -53.91 51.63 1.48
C TYR A 2 -52.39 51.60 1.58
N GLY A 3 -51.85 50.71 2.40
CA GLY A 3 -50.42 50.46 2.51
C GLY A 3 -50.14 49.59 3.73
N THR A 4 -49.18 48.66 3.59
CA THR A 4 -48.53 47.84 4.63
C THR A 4 -48.84 46.33 4.75
N SER A 5 -49.53 45.68 3.82
CA SER A 5 -49.59 44.20 3.81
C SER A 5 -48.56 43.52 2.88
N THR A 6 -48.21 44.15 1.76
CA THR A 6 -47.32 43.54 0.74
C THR A 6 -45.83 43.56 1.12
N GLY A 7 -45.38 44.56 1.89
CA GLY A 7 -43.98 44.66 2.31
C GLY A 7 -43.55 43.50 3.22
N HIS A 8 -44.33 43.19 4.26
CA HIS A 8 -43.97 42.14 5.22
C HIS A 8 -43.87 40.75 4.59
N TYR A 9 -44.72 40.45 3.60
CA TYR A 9 -44.71 39.17 2.89
C TYR A 9 -43.49 39.02 1.96
N ILE A 10 -43.07 40.09 1.31
CA ILE A 10 -41.88 40.09 0.44
C ILE A 10 -40.61 39.96 1.29
N TYR A 11 -40.53 40.68 2.43
CA TYR A 11 -39.41 40.57 3.35
C TYR A 11 -39.28 39.18 4.00
N SER A 12 -40.39 38.50 4.29
CA SER A 12 -40.36 37.14 4.84
C SER A 12 -39.90 36.10 3.80
N ILE A 13 -40.40 36.18 2.56
CA ILE A 13 -39.99 35.31 1.46
C ILE A 13 -38.51 35.50 1.12
N LEU A 14 -38.04 36.75 1.04
CA LEU A 14 -36.64 37.08 0.76
C LEU A 14 -35.71 36.54 1.86
N ARG A 15 -36.12 36.63 3.13
CA ARG A 15 -35.36 36.10 4.27
C ARG A 15 -35.28 34.56 4.25
N ILE A 16 -36.36 33.89 3.87
CA ILE A 16 -36.39 32.42 3.72
C ILE A 16 -35.48 31.98 2.56
N GLN A 17 -35.52 32.67 1.41
CA GLN A 17 -34.66 32.35 0.27
C GLN A 17 -33.17 32.56 0.56
N ILE A 18 -32.81 33.64 1.26
CA ILE A 18 -31.42 33.90 1.67
C ILE A 18 -30.95 32.85 2.69
N MET A 19 -31.81 32.44 3.63
CA MET A 19 -31.47 31.40 4.60
C MET A 19 -31.24 30.04 3.94
N HIS A 20 -32.04 29.67 2.93
CA HIS A 20 -31.80 28.47 2.14
C HIS A 20 -30.52 28.56 1.33
N LEU A 21 -30.22 29.70 0.71
CA LEU A 21 -28.97 29.90 -0.04
C LEU A 21 -27.74 29.78 0.87
N VAL A 22 -27.78 30.35 2.07
CA VAL A 22 -26.71 30.27 3.07
C VAL A 22 -26.55 28.83 3.58
N LEU A 23 -27.65 28.12 3.84
CA LEU A 23 -27.61 26.70 4.21
C LEU A 23 -27.04 25.82 3.08
N TRP A 24 -27.36 26.13 1.82
CA TRP A 24 -26.76 25.46 0.66
C TRP A 24 -25.27 25.74 0.52
N ILE A 25 -24.82 26.96 0.78
CA ILE A 25 -23.39 27.32 0.74
C ILE A 25 -22.64 26.65 1.89
N ILE A 26 -23.20 26.64 3.11
CA ILE A 26 -22.60 25.95 4.27
C ILE A 26 -22.57 24.43 4.03
N PHE A 27 -23.63 23.85 3.46
CA PHE A 27 -23.68 22.44 3.10
C PHE A 27 -22.70 22.10 1.97
N ALA A 28 -22.54 22.96 0.96
CA ALA A 28 -21.56 22.80 -0.10
C ALA A 28 -20.13 22.93 0.42
N LEU A 29 -19.86 23.86 1.35
CA LEU A 29 -18.55 24.00 2.02
C LEU A 29 -18.26 22.83 2.97
N PHE A 30 -19.28 22.31 3.66
CA PHE A 30 -19.18 21.12 4.48
C PHE A 30 -18.89 19.89 3.61
N ILE A 31 -19.63 19.66 2.52
CA ILE A 31 -19.32 18.60 1.55
C ILE A 31 -17.92 18.79 0.96
N ALA A 32 -17.50 20.02 0.63
CA ALA A 32 -16.14 20.28 0.13
C ALA A 32 -15.05 19.94 1.15
N SER A 33 -15.33 20.03 2.46
CA SER A 33 -14.43 19.57 3.53
C SER A 33 -14.40 18.06 3.74
N PHE A 34 -15.38 17.32 3.19
CA PHE A 34 -15.40 15.85 3.14
C PHE A 34 -15.08 15.29 1.76
N LEU A 35 -14.83 16.15 0.75
CA LEU A 35 -14.18 15.70 -0.47
C LEU A 35 -12.77 15.24 -0.05
N PRO A 36 -12.40 13.98 -0.28
CA PRO A 36 -11.03 13.55 0.00
C PRO A 36 -10.10 14.48 -0.78
N HIS A 37 -9.28 15.23 -0.06
CA HIS A 37 -8.20 16.02 -0.65
C HIS A 37 -7.09 15.03 -1.05
N HIS A 38 -7.37 14.22 -2.07
CA HIS A 38 -6.46 13.20 -2.58
C HIS A 38 -5.42 13.89 -3.46
N GLN A 39 -4.42 14.51 -2.84
CA GLN A 39 -3.17 14.81 -3.52
C GLN A 39 -2.24 13.60 -3.40
N ASP A 40 -2.67 12.49 -4.00
CA ASP A 40 -1.74 11.50 -4.53
C ASP A 40 -1.11 12.16 -5.77
N GLU A 41 0.09 12.74 -5.66
CA GLU A 41 0.85 13.08 -6.87
C GLU A 41 2.04 12.13 -7.02
N SER A 42 1.70 10.91 -7.41
CA SER A 42 2.63 9.91 -7.97
C SER A 42 2.87 10.20 -9.46
N ILE A 43 1.87 10.77 -10.15
CA ILE A 43 1.94 11.19 -11.55
C ILE A 43 1.61 12.69 -11.67
N PRO A 44 2.46 13.51 -12.33
CA PRO A 44 2.18 14.92 -12.50
C PRO A 44 0.86 15.20 -13.22
N HIS A 45 0.07 16.13 -12.69
CA HIS A 45 -1.26 16.47 -13.21
C HIS A 45 -1.27 16.86 -14.70
N TRP A 46 -0.16 17.37 -15.24
CA TRP A 46 -0.06 17.73 -16.65
C TRP A 46 -0.20 16.51 -17.59
N ILE A 47 0.10 15.30 -17.14
CA ILE A 47 -0.11 14.06 -17.92
C ILE A 47 -1.60 13.85 -18.22
N LYS A 48 -2.49 14.19 -17.27
CA LYS A 48 -3.95 14.07 -17.42
C LYS A 48 -4.50 14.93 -18.57
N LYS A 49 -3.79 15.99 -18.99
CA LYS A 49 -4.20 16.82 -20.13
C LYS A 49 -4.18 16.03 -21.45
N ASN A 50 -3.20 15.13 -21.61
CA ASN A 50 -3.09 14.31 -22.82
C ASN A 50 -4.22 13.28 -22.90
N VAL A 51 -4.71 12.80 -21.76
CA VAL A 51 -5.90 11.93 -21.71
C VAL A 51 -7.11 12.64 -22.29
N ASN A 52 -7.37 13.88 -21.86
CA ASN A 52 -8.56 14.61 -22.30
C ASN A 52 -8.50 14.91 -23.80
N LEU A 53 -7.32 15.26 -24.33
CA LEU A 53 -7.12 15.41 -25.78
C LEU A 53 -7.37 14.10 -26.53
N TRP A 54 -6.96 12.97 -25.97
CA TRP A 54 -7.18 11.66 -26.57
C TRP A 54 -8.64 11.23 -26.53
N HIS A 55 -9.31 11.44 -25.39
CA HIS A 55 -10.74 11.18 -25.20
C HIS A 55 -11.59 11.96 -26.20
N ASP A 56 -11.31 13.26 -26.35
CA ASP A 56 -11.97 14.16 -27.32
C ASP A 56 -11.66 13.84 -28.80
N GLY A 57 -10.78 12.87 -29.07
CA GLY A 57 -10.35 12.52 -30.44
C GLY A 57 -9.42 13.56 -31.08
N LYS A 58 -8.85 14.48 -30.30
CA LYS A 58 -7.91 15.51 -30.78
C LYS A 58 -6.51 14.96 -31.04
N ILE A 59 -6.14 13.85 -30.39
CA ILE A 59 -4.93 13.08 -30.69
C ILE A 59 -5.31 11.61 -30.94
N SER A 60 -4.52 10.92 -31.76
CA SER A 60 -4.72 9.50 -32.07
C SER A 60 -4.24 8.58 -30.95
N ASP A 61 -4.67 7.31 -30.98
CA ASP A 61 -4.18 6.27 -30.08
C ASP A 61 -2.66 6.15 -30.11
N GLU A 62 -2.05 6.23 -31.30
CA GLU A 62 -0.60 6.20 -31.48
C GLU A 62 0.09 7.39 -30.79
N GLN A 63 -0.45 8.61 -30.95
CA GLN A 63 0.11 9.80 -30.32
C GLN A 63 0.02 9.72 -28.80
N TYR A 64 -1.10 9.23 -28.27
CA TYR A 64 -1.27 9.05 -26.83
C TYR A 64 -0.33 7.98 -26.27
N VAL A 65 -0.28 6.79 -26.91
CA VAL A 65 0.62 5.70 -26.54
C VAL A 65 2.09 6.14 -26.54
N ASN A 66 2.52 6.92 -27.55
CA ASN A 66 3.87 7.49 -27.60
C ASN A 66 4.13 8.50 -26.46
N SER A 67 3.12 9.28 -26.06
CA SER A 67 3.26 10.19 -24.92
C SER A 67 3.44 9.44 -23.58
N ILE A 68 2.74 8.31 -23.40
CA ILE A 68 2.90 7.45 -22.22
C ILE A 68 4.26 6.76 -22.25
N LYS A 69 4.67 6.23 -23.42
CA LYS A 69 6.02 5.69 -23.61
C LYS A 69 7.09 6.68 -23.16
N TRP A 70 7.04 7.91 -23.67
CA TRP A 70 7.99 8.96 -23.29
C TRP A 70 7.96 9.22 -21.78
N SER A 71 6.77 9.26 -21.18
CA SER A 71 6.59 9.52 -19.74
C SER A 71 7.20 8.41 -18.88
N VAL A 72 7.10 7.15 -19.32
CA VAL A 72 7.75 6.01 -18.68
C VAL A 72 9.27 6.08 -18.84
N GLU A 73 9.76 6.32 -20.06
CA GLU A 73 11.20 6.36 -20.36
C GLU A 73 11.93 7.51 -19.64
N ASN A 74 11.24 8.61 -19.37
CA ASN A 74 11.75 9.76 -18.60
C ASN A 74 11.45 9.68 -17.10
N LYS A 75 10.97 8.53 -16.61
CA LYS A 75 10.66 8.27 -15.19
C LYS A 75 9.62 9.24 -14.61
N VAL A 76 8.78 9.85 -15.46
CA VAL A 76 7.63 10.68 -15.04
C VAL A 76 6.48 9.79 -14.54
N ILE A 77 6.28 8.65 -15.21
CA ILE A 77 5.41 7.57 -14.72
C ILE A 77 6.34 6.45 -14.23
N PRO A 78 6.39 6.16 -12.92
CA PRO A 78 7.26 5.13 -12.39
C PRO A 78 6.72 3.74 -12.76
N ILE A 79 7.39 3.04 -13.67
CA ILE A 79 7.10 1.64 -14.02
C ILE A 79 8.32 0.78 -13.67
N ARG A 80 8.08 -0.31 -12.94
CA ARG A 80 8.99 -1.47 -12.84
C ARG A 80 8.22 -2.76 -13.16
N TYR A 81 8.95 -3.83 -13.50
CA TYR A 81 8.43 -5.14 -13.94
C TYR A 81 7.85 -5.22 -15.36
N ALA A 82 8.50 -4.59 -16.34
CA ALA A 82 8.23 -4.97 -17.73
C ALA A 82 8.94 -6.28 -18.06
N THR A 83 8.33 -7.43 -17.71
CA THR A 83 8.63 -8.65 -18.49
C THR A 83 8.14 -8.37 -19.90
N VAL A 84 9.06 -8.23 -20.85
CA VAL A 84 8.71 -8.17 -22.28
C VAL A 84 7.98 -9.47 -22.59
N GLY A 85 6.69 -9.37 -22.90
CA GLY A 85 5.88 -10.51 -23.28
C GLY A 85 6.27 -11.04 -24.67
N ASN A 86 5.74 -12.21 -25.02
CA ASN A 86 5.93 -12.75 -26.36
C ASN A 86 5.28 -11.84 -27.42
N HIS A 87 6.05 -11.61 -28.48
CA HIS A 87 5.80 -10.66 -29.55
C HIS A 87 4.56 -11.00 -30.39
N THR A 88 3.37 -10.65 -29.91
CA THR A 88 2.19 -10.51 -30.76
C THR A 88 1.74 -9.06 -30.73
N LYS A 89 1.66 -8.46 -31.92
CA LYS A 89 1.21 -7.08 -32.09
C LYS A 89 -0.27 -7.01 -31.69
N GLN A 90 -0.58 -6.35 -30.57
CA GLN A 90 -1.94 -6.04 -30.17
C GLN A 90 -2.29 -4.59 -30.49
N GLU A 91 -3.52 -4.36 -30.93
CA GLU A 91 -4.10 -3.02 -30.99
C GLU A 91 -4.40 -2.52 -29.58
N THR A 92 -4.45 -1.19 -29.41
CA THR A 92 -4.81 -0.57 -28.14
C THR A 92 -6.21 -1.05 -27.71
N PRO A 93 -6.36 -1.69 -26.53
CA PRO A 93 -7.66 -2.11 -26.04
C PRO A 93 -8.59 -0.89 -25.87
N LYS A 94 -9.86 -1.00 -26.29
CA LYS A 94 -10.83 0.12 -26.16
C LYS A 94 -11.00 0.54 -24.71
N GLU A 95 -10.96 -0.44 -23.81
CA GLU A 95 -11.05 -0.28 -22.37
C GLU A 95 -9.94 0.64 -21.81
N PHE A 96 -8.78 0.72 -22.49
CA PHE A 96 -7.69 1.60 -22.05
C PHE A 96 -8.08 3.09 -22.11
N LYS A 97 -8.89 3.46 -23.11
CA LYS A 97 -9.35 4.84 -23.28
C LYS A 97 -10.29 5.26 -22.15
N ASP A 98 -11.19 4.36 -21.78
CA ASP A 98 -12.13 4.57 -20.68
C ASP A 98 -11.41 4.62 -19.32
N ILE A 99 -10.49 3.69 -19.05
CA ILE A 99 -9.68 3.69 -17.82
C ILE A 99 -8.84 4.96 -17.70
N SER A 100 -8.22 5.40 -18.81
CA SER A 100 -7.42 6.63 -18.82
C SER A 100 -8.29 7.84 -18.51
N TYR A 101 -9.48 7.93 -19.10
CA TYR A 101 -10.43 9.00 -18.82
C TYR A 101 -10.89 8.98 -17.35
N PHE A 102 -11.27 7.83 -16.82
CA PHE A 102 -11.63 7.71 -15.39
C PHE A 102 -10.48 8.11 -14.47
N TRP A 103 -9.24 7.80 -14.83
CA TRP A 103 -8.06 8.28 -14.12
C TRP A 103 -7.89 9.82 -14.20
N SER A 104 -8.15 10.44 -15.37
CA SER A 104 -8.02 11.90 -15.51
C SER A 104 -9.03 12.67 -14.66
N ILE A 105 -10.21 12.09 -14.41
CA ILE A 105 -11.25 12.68 -13.55
C ILE A 105 -11.21 12.20 -12.09
N GLY A 106 -10.21 11.40 -11.71
CA GLY A 106 -9.99 10.97 -10.33
C GLY A 106 -10.84 9.78 -9.86
N LEU A 107 -11.48 9.05 -10.77
CA LEU A 107 -12.22 7.82 -10.46
C LEU A 107 -11.32 6.57 -10.43
N VAL A 108 -10.12 6.67 -10.99
CA VAL A 108 -9.07 5.64 -10.93
C VAL A 108 -7.84 6.27 -10.29
N SER A 109 -7.23 5.59 -9.33
CA SER A 109 -6.03 6.06 -8.63
C SER A 109 -4.78 6.00 -9.53
N ASP A 110 -3.74 6.78 -9.20
CA ASP A 110 -2.44 6.70 -9.89
C ASP A 110 -1.87 5.27 -9.84
N LYS A 111 -2.03 4.56 -8.72
CA LYS A 111 -1.59 3.17 -8.54
C LYS A 111 -2.25 2.22 -9.54
N GLU A 112 -3.57 2.33 -9.70
CA GLU A 112 -4.34 1.51 -10.63
C GLU A 112 -3.98 1.84 -12.09
N TYR A 113 -3.85 3.13 -12.41
CA TYR A 113 -3.49 3.58 -13.75
C TYR A 113 -2.08 3.13 -14.17
N VAL A 114 -1.10 3.20 -13.26
CA VAL A 114 0.24 2.61 -13.45
C VAL A 114 0.13 1.10 -13.71
N GLY A 115 -0.78 0.40 -13.03
CA GLY A 115 -1.08 -1.01 -13.28
C GLY A 115 -1.58 -1.28 -14.70
N THR A 116 -2.44 -0.43 -15.23
CA THR A 116 -2.89 -0.49 -16.63
C THR A 116 -1.74 -0.28 -17.60
N ILE A 117 -0.86 0.69 -17.35
CA ILE A 117 0.32 0.93 -18.18
C ILE A 117 1.26 -0.30 -18.17
N ARG A 118 1.47 -0.93 -17.00
CA ARG A 118 2.23 -2.19 -16.89
C ARG A 118 1.63 -3.29 -17.77
N TYR A 119 0.31 -3.44 -17.76
CA TYR A 119 -0.38 -4.41 -18.62
C TYR A 119 -0.14 -4.13 -20.11
N LEU A 120 -0.21 -2.88 -20.54
CA LEU A 120 0.03 -2.50 -21.94
C LEU A 120 1.47 -2.71 -22.38
N ILE A 121 2.44 -2.47 -21.50
CA ILE A 121 3.86 -2.77 -21.76
C ILE A 121 4.05 -4.30 -21.88
N LYS A 122 3.47 -5.07 -20.94
CA LYS A 122 3.57 -6.54 -20.95
C LYS A 122 3.02 -7.17 -22.23
N ASN A 123 2.00 -6.56 -22.83
CA ASN A 123 1.36 -7.03 -24.05
C ASN A 123 1.86 -6.30 -25.33
N ASP A 124 3.04 -5.66 -25.28
CA ASP A 124 3.68 -5.02 -26.44
C ASP A 124 2.86 -3.89 -27.12
N VAL A 125 1.83 -3.35 -26.44
CA VAL A 125 1.08 -2.16 -26.90
C VAL A 125 1.95 -0.90 -26.70
N ILE A 126 2.57 -0.77 -25.52
CA ILE A 126 3.57 0.28 -25.25
C ILE A 126 4.96 -0.33 -25.38
N LYS A 127 5.63 -0.05 -26.51
CA LYS A 127 6.98 -0.58 -26.80
C LYS A 127 8.06 0.37 -26.30
N LEU A 128 8.62 0.05 -25.13
CA LEU A 128 9.74 0.78 -24.55
C LEU A 128 11.04 0.54 -25.35
N ASN A 129 11.94 1.52 -25.32
CA ASN A 129 13.24 1.44 -25.94
C ASN A 129 14.08 0.31 -25.30
N TYR A 130 14.75 -0.49 -26.12
CA TYR A 130 15.66 -1.54 -25.67
C TYR A 130 16.73 -1.01 -24.70
N THR A 131 17.28 0.19 -24.93
CA THR A 131 18.28 0.78 -24.04
C THR A 131 17.71 1.10 -22.67
N PHE A 132 16.46 1.58 -22.61
CA PHE A 132 15.74 1.80 -21.36
C PHE A 132 15.49 0.49 -20.62
N ILE A 133 14.98 -0.54 -21.31
CA ILE A 133 14.74 -1.87 -20.74
C ILE A 133 16.05 -2.48 -20.21
N SER A 134 17.12 -2.41 -21.00
CA SER A 134 18.44 -2.92 -20.62
C SER A 134 18.97 -2.25 -19.35
N LYS A 135 18.86 -0.91 -19.27
CA LYS A 135 19.24 -0.15 -18.06
C LYS A 135 18.39 -0.55 -16.86
N MET A 136 17.07 -0.65 -17.00
CA MET A 136 16.18 -1.05 -15.92
C MET A 136 16.49 -2.47 -15.43
N ASN A 137 16.74 -3.41 -16.34
CA ASN A 137 17.14 -4.78 -15.99
C ASN A 137 18.48 -4.80 -15.25
N HIS A 138 19.43 -3.96 -15.65
CA HIS A 138 20.70 -3.80 -14.96
C HIS A 138 20.51 -3.23 -13.54
N GLU A 139 19.70 -2.17 -13.38
CA GLU A 139 19.33 -1.60 -12.08
C GLU A 139 18.68 -2.67 -11.18
N MET A 140 17.73 -3.44 -11.68
CA MET A 140 17.08 -4.53 -10.92
C MET A 140 18.02 -5.67 -10.56
N LYS A 141 18.95 -6.03 -11.46
CA LYS A 141 19.98 -7.02 -11.16
C LYS A 141 20.93 -6.55 -10.05
N SER A 142 21.17 -5.24 -9.93
CA SER A 142 22.06 -4.71 -8.87
C SER A 142 21.46 -4.86 -7.46
N VAL A 143 20.14 -4.76 -7.33
CA VAL A 143 19.40 -4.89 -6.06
C VAL A 143 18.81 -6.29 -5.81
N SER A 144 19.01 -7.25 -6.73
CA SER A 144 18.56 -8.62 -6.54
C SER A 144 19.55 -9.46 -5.72
N VAL A 145 19.05 -10.56 -5.16
CA VAL A 145 19.80 -11.48 -4.29
C VAL A 145 19.95 -12.90 -4.85
N PHE A 146 19.56 -13.13 -6.11
CA PHE A 146 19.62 -14.46 -6.76
C PHE A 146 21.00 -15.15 -6.72
N ASN A 147 22.08 -14.36 -6.68
CA ASN A 147 23.46 -14.88 -6.68
C ASN A 147 24.19 -14.60 -5.36
N GLU A 148 23.48 -14.13 -4.33
CA GLU A 148 24.08 -13.84 -3.03
C GLU A 148 24.32 -15.13 -2.24
N THR A 149 25.47 -15.22 -1.59
CA THR A 149 25.79 -16.37 -0.72
C THR A 149 25.11 -16.26 0.64
N ARG A 150 24.90 -15.02 1.11
CA ARG A 150 24.17 -14.75 2.36
C ARG A 150 22.68 -14.90 2.12
N LYS A 151 22.04 -15.73 2.93
CA LYS A 151 20.62 -16.03 2.77
C LYS A 151 19.78 -15.02 3.56
N SER A 152 18.90 -14.34 2.86
CA SER A 152 17.86 -13.52 3.47
C SER A 152 16.50 -14.22 3.39
N VAL A 153 15.64 -13.95 4.38
CA VAL A 153 14.25 -14.38 4.39
C VAL A 153 13.32 -13.22 4.68
N VAL A 154 12.18 -13.19 4.00
CA VAL A 154 11.07 -12.27 4.23
C VAL A 154 9.94 -13.01 4.95
N ILE A 155 9.45 -12.45 6.04
CA ILE A 155 8.35 -13.02 6.82
C ILE A 155 7.01 -12.52 6.27
N ILE A 156 6.17 -13.46 5.83
CA ILE A 156 4.82 -13.18 5.33
C ILE A 156 3.83 -13.10 6.52
N PRO A 157 3.08 -11.99 6.69
CA PRO A 157 2.24 -11.76 7.87
C PRO A 157 0.83 -12.37 7.73
N VAL A 158 0.71 -13.70 7.73
CA VAL A 158 -0.56 -14.42 7.55
C VAL A 158 -1.51 -14.20 8.74
N LEU A 159 -1.00 -14.15 9.96
CA LEU A 159 -1.82 -13.90 11.15
C LEU A 159 -2.40 -12.49 11.16
N THR A 160 -1.62 -11.51 10.70
CA THR A 160 -2.08 -10.12 10.56
C THR A 160 -3.13 -9.99 9.45
N SER A 161 -2.90 -10.62 8.29
CA SER A 161 -3.89 -10.67 7.21
C SER A 161 -5.23 -11.24 7.68
N SER A 162 -5.17 -12.33 8.47
CA SER A 162 -6.35 -12.93 9.09
C SER A 162 -7.04 -11.93 10.02
N ALA A 163 -6.29 -11.26 10.91
CA ALA A 163 -6.80 -10.26 11.85
C ALA A 163 -7.49 -9.08 11.16
N TYR A 164 -7.11 -8.75 9.92
CA TYR A 164 -7.66 -7.65 9.12
C TYR A 164 -8.92 -8.00 8.33
N SER A 165 -9.39 -9.24 8.47
CA SER A 165 -10.68 -9.64 7.92
C SER A 165 -11.81 -8.70 8.32
N GLU A 166 -12.85 -8.60 7.48
CA GLU A 166 -14.03 -7.75 7.72
C GLU A 166 -14.63 -7.91 9.13
N ASN A 167 -14.71 -9.16 9.62
CA ASN A 167 -15.14 -9.50 10.97
C ASN A 167 -13.95 -9.87 11.90
N GLY A 168 -12.81 -9.23 11.67
CA GLY A 168 -11.55 -9.42 12.38
C GLY A 168 -11.40 -8.55 13.63
N PHE A 169 -10.18 -8.39 14.10
CA PHE A 169 -9.89 -7.69 15.36
C PHE A 169 -10.25 -6.20 15.32
N TYR A 170 -10.11 -5.54 14.17
CA TYR A 170 -10.51 -4.14 14.07
C TYR A 170 -12.03 -3.90 14.20
N ALA A 171 -12.87 -4.90 13.89
CA ALA A 171 -14.30 -4.81 14.19
C ALA A 171 -14.56 -4.77 15.71
N HIS A 172 -13.71 -5.41 16.50
CA HIS A 172 -13.76 -5.29 17.96
C HIS A 172 -13.38 -3.88 18.42
N TYR A 173 -12.26 -3.33 17.94
CA TYR A 173 -11.81 -2.00 18.35
C TYR A 173 -12.77 -0.87 17.93
N ARG A 174 -13.50 -1.05 16.81
CA ARG A 174 -14.57 -0.13 16.39
C ARG A 174 -15.89 -0.32 17.15
N GLY A 175 -15.98 -1.32 18.03
CA GLY A 175 -17.20 -1.64 18.79
C GLY A 175 -18.30 -2.34 17.99
N GLU A 176 -18.00 -2.78 16.77
CA GLU A 176 -18.94 -3.44 15.85
C GLU A 176 -19.17 -4.91 16.23
N CYS A 177 -18.23 -5.52 16.97
CA CYS A 177 -18.32 -6.92 17.33
C CYS A 177 -17.64 -7.28 18.66
N LYS A 178 -18.32 -8.13 19.46
CA LYS A 178 -17.82 -8.59 20.78
C LYS A 178 -17.06 -9.94 20.74
N ASN A 179 -17.32 -10.78 19.73
CA ASN A 179 -16.82 -12.16 19.68
C ASN A 179 -15.76 -12.41 18.57
N CYS A 180 -15.24 -11.35 17.95
CA CYS A 180 -14.28 -11.41 16.84
C CYS A 180 -12.82 -11.37 17.30
N LEU A 181 -12.55 -11.48 18.60
CA LEU A 181 -11.19 -11.65 19.11
C LEU A 181 -10.66 -13.08 18.93
N THR A 182 -11.46 -13.98 18.34
CA THR A 182 -11.03 -15.29 17.85
C THR A 182 -11.60 -15.50 16.46
N ILE A 183 -10.73 -15.68 15.47
CA ILE A 183 -11.10 -15.75 14.05
C ILE A 183 -10.42 -16.93 13.37
N LYS A 184 -10.93 -17.31 12.19
CA LYS A 184 -10.27 -18.30 11.34
C LYS A 184 -9.02 -17.71 10.70
N ILE A 185 -7.97 -18.51 10.66
CA ILE A 185 -6.77 -18.19 9.88
C ILE A 185 -7.14 -18.30 8.40
N ARG A 186 -6.75 -17.28 7.63
CA ARG A 186 -6.91 -17.23 6.17
C ARG A 186 -5.55 -17.54 5.55
N ASP A 187 -5.51 -18.57 4.70
CA ASP A 187 -4.28 -18.97 4.01
C ASP A 187 -4.12 -18.26 2.64
N ASP A 188 -5.00 -17.30 2.31
CA ASP A 188 -5.00 -16.62 1.02
C ASP A 188 -3.97 -15.49 0.95
N ILE A 189 -2.71 -15.84 0.66
CA ILE A 189 -1.58 -14.90 0.48
C ILE A 189 -1.90 -13.73 -0.49
N HIS A 190 -2.86 -13.91 -1.41
CA HIS A 190 -3.29 -12.87 -2.33
C HIS A 190 -4.01 -11.67 -1.67
N THR A 191 -4.43 -11.77 -0.41
CA THR A 191 -5.19 -10.73 0.32
C THR A 191 -4.35 -9.92 1.31
N LEU A 192 -3.02 -10.00 1.25
CA LEU A 192 -2.10 -9.22 2.10
C LEU A 192 -2.20 -7.72 1.80
N MET A 193 -3.28 -7.04 2.21
CA MET A 193 -3.58 -5.65 1.82
C MET A 193 -2.44 -4.69 2.13
N ASP A 194 -1.70 -4.99 3.19
CA ASP A 194 -0.73 -4.13 3.85
C ASP A 194 0.73 -4.62 3.74
N SER A 195 0.98 -5.64 2.93
CA SER A 195 2.34 -6.09 2.58
C SER A 195 2.45 -6.68 1.17
N SER A 196 1.38 -6.58 0.38
CA SER A 196 1.28 -7.18 -0.95
C SER A 196 2.38 -6.71 -1.88
N ASN A 197 2.70 -5.40 -1.85
CA ASN A 197 3.67 -4.87 -2.78
C ASN A 197 5.08 -5.27 -2.37
N GLY A 198 5.43 -5.09 -1.09
CA GLY A 198 6.75 -5.48 -0.60
C GLY A 198 7.05 -6.96 -0.80
N LEU A 199 6.07 -7.84 -0.56
CA LEU A 199 6.24 -9.26 -0.83
C LEU A 199 6.53 -9.53 -2.31
N LYS A 200 5.71 -9.01 -3.23
CA LYS A 200 5.89 -9.21 -4.68
C LYS A 200 7.24 -8.68 -5.16
N VAL A 201 7.63 -7.50 -4.68
CA VAL A 201 8.90 -6.86 -5.03
C VAL A 201 10.07 -7.72 -4.57
N LEU A 202 10.10 -8.11 -3.30
CA LEU A 202 11.22 -8.87 -2.74
C LEU A 202 11.29 -10.29 -3.32
N GLU A 203 10.16 -10.98 -3.52
CA GLU A 203 10.13 -12.28 -4.22
C GLU A 203 10.73 -12.18 -5.63
N SER A 204 10.35 -11.14 -6.38
CA SER A 204 10.88 -10.91 -7.73
C SER A 204 12.39 -10.63 -7.77
N LEU A 205 12.95 -10.18 -6.65
CA LEU A 205 14.38 -9.94 -6.45
C LEU A 205 15.13 -11.17 -5.93
N GLY A 206 14.44 -12.28 -5.69
CA GLY A 206 15.03 -13.56 -5.29
C GLY A 206 15.13 -13.78 -3.78
N TYR A 207 14.46 -12.96 -2.97
CA TYR A 207 14.42 -13.18 -1.52
C TYR A 207 13.61 -14.44 -1.19
N ASN A 208 14.12 -15.27 -0.27
CA ASN A 208 13.34 -16.40 0.24
C ASN A 208 12.18 -15.87 1.08
N THR A 209 11.10 -16.64 1.18
CA THR A 209 9.93 -16.29 1.97
C THR A 209 9.58 -17.43 2.93
N VAL A 210 9.07 -17.08 4.10
CA VAL A 210 8.45 -17.99 5.07
C VAL A 210 7.21 -17.31 5.65
N THR A 211 6.21 -18.07 6.05
CA THR A 211 5.07 -17.49 6.75
C THR A 211 5.37 -17.33 8.23
N ASP A 212 4.70 -16.36 8.86
CA ASP A 212 4.72 -16.18 10.31
C ASP A 212 4.17 -17.41 11.06
N ILE A 213 3.23 -18.15 10.43
CA ILE A 213 2.79 -19.49 10.87
C ILE A 213 3.92 -20.54 10.86
N ASP A 214 4.79 -20.55 9.85
CA ASP A 214 5.93 -21.49 9.80
C ASP A 214 6.90 -21.22 10.95
N ILE A 215 7.08 -19.95 11.32
CA ILE A 215 7.90 -19.52 12.45
C ILE A 215 7.24 -19.90 13.78
N ASP A 216 5.93 -19.67 13.96
CA ASP A 216 5.25 -20.12 15.19
C ASP A 216 5.38 -21.64 15.36
N LYS A 217 5.23 -22.43 14.29
CA LYS A 217 5.43 -23.90 14.34
C LYS A 217 6.89 -24.26 14.65
N ASN A 218 7.84 -23.63 13.97
CA ASN A 218 9.28 -23.92 14.07
C ASN A 218 10.14 -22.64 14.11
N PRO A 219 10.34 -22.04 15.30
CA PRO A 219 11.15 -20.83 15.48
C PRO A 219 12.57 -20.91 14.93
N HIS A 220 13.19 -22.10 15.00
CA HIS A 220 14.56 -22.34 14.54
C HIS A 220 14.73 -22.20 13.02
N ILE A 221 13.64 -22.09 12.24
CA ILE A 221 13.73 -21.87 10.79
C ILE A 221 14.52 -20.59 10.46
N LEU A 222 14.44 -19.57 11.33
CA LEU A 222 15.16 -18.30 11.13
C LEU A 222 16.68 -18.44 11.27
N GLU A 223 17.18 -19.45 11.99
CA GLU A 223 18.62 -19.68 12.17
C GLU A 223 19.35 -20.09 10.88
N GLN A 224 18.59 -20.46 9.84
CA GLN A 224 19.12 -20.84 8.52
C GLN A 224 19.46 -19.63 7.64
N TYR A 225 19.10 -18.43 8.10
CA TYR A 225 19.22 -17.19 7.34
C TYR A 225 20.19 -16.24 8.05
N ASP A 226 20.96 -15.50 7.27
CA ASP A 226 21.86 -14.45 7.76
C ASP A 226 21.09 -13.16 8.07
N LYS A 227 19.96 -12.95 7.39
CA LYS A 227 19.10 -11.76 7.49
C LYS A 227 17.63 -12.11 7.50
N VAL A 228 16.89 -11.50 8.43
CA VAL A 228 15.43 -11.58 8.51
C VAL A 228 14.82 -10.23 8.16
N ILE A 229 13.86 -10.20 7.25
CA ILE A 229 13.08 -9.02 6.87
C ILE A 229 11.65 -9.22 7.34
N VAL A 230 11.20 -8.36 8.25
CA VAL A 230 9.85 -8.38 8.82
C VAL A 230 8.99 -7.41 8.01
N LEU A 231 7.89 -7.91 7.44
CA LEU A 231 6.87 -7.08 6.79
C LEU A 231 5.91 -6.53 7.85
N HIS A 232 4.65 -6.28 7.51
CA HIS A 232 3.65 -5.79 8.46
C HIS A 232 3.10 -6.91 9.37
N ASN A 233 4.01 -7.60 10.08
CA ASN A 233 3.69 -8.61 11.07
C ASN A 233 3.20 -7.95 12.37
N GLU A 234 2.03 -7.32 12.36
CA GLU A 234 1.45 -6.63 13.52
C GLU A 234 1.03 -7.60 14.62
N TYR A 235 0.34 -8.67 14.25
CA TYR A 235 -0.12 -9.73 15.16
C TYR A 235 0.79 -10.95 15.05
N VAL A 236 1.45 -11.27 16.15
CA VAL A 236 2.38 -12.40 16.24
C VAL A 236 2.20 -13.16 17.54
N THR A 237 2.59 -14.42 17.56
CA THR A 237 2.67 -15.22 18.79
C THR A 237 3.90 -14.85 19.62
N GLN A 238 3.96 -15.34 20.87
CA GLN A 238 5.19 -15.21 21.68
C GLN A 238 6.39 -15.91 21.03
N ARG A 239 6.17 -17.06 20.39
CA ARG A 239 7.25 -17.84 19.76
C ARG A 239 7.86 -17.08 18.59
N GLU A 240 7.03 -16.46 17.77
CA GLU A 240 7.46 -15.58 16.69
C GLU A 240 8.20 -14.36 17.22
N PHE A 241 7.65 -13.68 18.24
CA PHE A 241 8.30 -12.52 18.87
C PHE A 241 9.70 -12.87 19.37
N ASP A 242 9.85 -13.97 20.10
CA ASP A 242 11.12 -14.42 20.65
C ASP A 242 12.11 -14.81 19.53
N ALA A 243 11.63 -15.49 18.48
CA ALA A 243 12.45 -15.88 17.33
C ALA A 243 12.97 -14.68 16.54
N ILE A 244 12.09 -13.72 16.24
CA ILE A 244 12.42 -12.52 15.48
C ILE A 244 13.35 -11.63 16.29
N THR A 245 13.00 -11.31 17.55
CA THR A 245 13.80 -10.40 18.38
C THR A 245 15.12 -11.03 18.87
N GLY A 246 15.21 -12.37 18.91
CA GLY A 246 16.44 -13.11 19.20
C GLY A 246 17.40 -13.25 18.01
N HIS A 247 16.92 -13.05 16.78
CA HIS A 247 17.77 -13.09 15.59
C HIS A 247 18.70 -11.87 15.54
N LYS A 248 19.98 -12.06 15.19
CA LYS A 248 21.03 -11.02 15.33
C LYS A 248 20.94 -9.88 14.31
N HIS A 249 20.27 -10.12 13.19
CA HIS A 249 20.29 -9.22 12.06
C HIS A 249 18.90 -9.18 11.40
N VAL A 250 18.09 -8.20 11.86
CA VAL A 250 16.68 -8.08 11.51
C VAL A 250 16.38 -6.71 10.94
N MET A 251 15.70 -6.67 9.81
CA MET A 251 15.15 -5.46 9.22
C MET A 251 13.64 -5.44 9.45
N TYR A 252 13.19 -4.53 10.30
CA TYR A 252 11.77 -4.23 10.46
C TYR A 252 11.37 -3.25 9.36
N LEU A 253 11.03 -3.80 8.20
CA LEU A 253 10.79 -3.02 6.98
C LEU A 253 9.45 -2.27 7.06
N TYR A 254 8.49 -2.77 7.83
CA TYR A 254 7.21 -2.12 8.04
C TYR A 254 7.06 -1.69 9.51
N PRO A 255 6.55 -0.47 9.75
CA PRO A 255 6.22 -0.02 11.10
C PRO A 255 5.02 -0.79 11.64
N ASN A 256 4.81 -0.63 12.95
CA ASN A 256 3.74 -1.32 13.69
C ASN A 256 3.87 -2.87 13.61
N SER A 257 5.09 -3.36 13.42
CA SER A 257 5.40 -4.78 13.54
C SER A 257 5.55 -5.19 15.01
N LEU A 258 5.22 -6.44 15.31
CA LEU A 258 5.26 -7.02 16.66
C LEU A 258 4.42 -6.23 17.69
N TYR A 259 3.28 -5.68 17.26
CA TYR A 259 2.48 -4.78 18.08
C TYR A 259 1.50 -5.49 18.99
N ALA A 260 0.89 -6.58 18.53
CA ALA A 260 -0.13 -7.30 19.26
C ALA A 260 0.20 -8.79 19.40
N LYS A 261 -0.04 -9.32 20.59
CA LYS A 261 0.19 -10.73 20.94
C LYS A 261 -1.05 -11.55 20.66
N VAL A 262 -0.88 -12.63 19.92
CA VAL A 262 -1.93 -13.61 19.64
C VAL A 262 -1.53 -15.02 20.08
N THR A 263 -2.51 -15.92 20.10
CA THR A 263 -2.30 -17.37 20.20
C THR A 263 -2.99 -18.07 19.05
N VAL A 264 -2.39 -19.16 18.57
CA VAL A 264 -2.94 -19.97 17.48
C VAL A 264 -3.40 -21.32 17.99
N ASN A 265 -4.56 -21.76 17.51
CA ASN A 265 -5.04 -23.13 17.64
C ASN A 265 -5.10 -23.78 16.26
N TYR A 266 -4.10 -24.59 15.94
CA TYR A 266 -3.99 -25.26 14.64
C TYR A 266 -5.04 -26.35 14.42
N TRP A 267 -5.58 -26.97 15.47
CA TRP A 267 -6.66 -27.96 15.33
C TRP A 267 -7.95 -27.32 14.84
N ASN A 268 -8.24 -26.12 15.35
CA ASN A 268 -9.43 -25.36 14.97
C ASN A 268 -9.17 -24.37 13.83
N ASN A 269 -7.93 -24.26 13.37
CA ASN A 269 -7.46 -23.25 12.42
C ASN A 269 -7.89 -21.81 12.82
N THR A 270 -7.64 -21.43 14.07
CA THR A 270 -8.03 -20.13 14.61
C THR A 270 -6.86 -19.37 15.23
N VAL A 271 -6.91 -18.04 15.14
CA VAL A 271 -6.03 -17.11 15.88
C VAL A 271 -6.87 -16.27 16.84
N THR A 272 -6.36 -16.06 18.05
CA THR A 272 -7.03 -15.34 19.14
C THR A 272 -6.17 -14.20 19.65
N LEU A 273 -6.74 -12.99 19.77
CA LEU A 273 -6.07 -11.86 20.41
C LEU A 273 -5.88 -12.15 21.90
N VAL A 274 -4.65 -11.96 22.37
CA VAL A 274 -4.30 -12.05 23.80
C VAL A 274 -4.07 -10.68 24.39
N ARG A 275 -3.34 -9.80 23.67
CA ARG A 275 -2.88 -8.53 24.24
C ARG A 275 -2.45 -7.51 23.17
N GLY A 276 -2.72 -6.22 23.39
CA GLY A 276 -2.37 -5.11 22.49
C GLY A 276 -3.61 -4.28 22.11
N HIS A 277 -3.43 -3.10 21.50
CA HIS A 277 -4.54 -2.23 21.06
C HIS A 277 -5.57 -1.90 22.16
N GLY A 278 -5.10 -1.73 23.40
CA GLY A 278 -5.96 -1.47 24.55
C GLY A 278 -6.72 -2.71 25.06
N TYR A 279 -6.29 -3.92 24.69
CA TYR A 279 -6.84 -5.18 25.17
C TYR A 279 -5.81 -5.97 26.01
N PRO A 280 -6.22 -6.64 27.11
CA PRO A 280 -7.54 -6.57 27.74
C PRO A 280 -7.76 -5.29 28.57
N ASP A 281 -6.72 -4.47 28.74
CA ASP A 281 -6.73 -3.21 29.47
C ASP A 281 -6.39 -2.06 28.52
N SER A 282 -7.16 -0.97 28.57
CA SER A 282 -7.02 0.18 27.67
C SER A 282 -5.66 0.87 27.71
N HIS A 283 -4.87 0.66 28.77
CA HIS A 283 -3.51 1.20 28.88
C HIS A 283 -2.46 0.35 28.12
N ILE A 284 -2.81 -0.85 27.69
CA ILE A 284 -1.90 -1.76 27.00
C ILE A 284 -1.88 -1.41 25.52
N ARG A 285 -0.90 -0.61 25.10
CA ARG A 285 -0.70 -0.31 23.67
C ARG A 285 -0.09 -1.50 22.94
N ASN A 286 1.13 -1.88 23.32
CA ASN A 286 1.87 -2.99 22.74
C ASN A 286 1.66 -4.29 23.55
N GLY A 287 1.41 -5.41 22.86
CA GLY A 287 1.15 -6.72 23.44
C GLY A 287 2.34 -7.37 24.15
N PHE A 288 3.56 -6.91 23.86
CA PHE A 288 4.81 -7.46 24.36
C PHE A 288 5.58 -6.50 25.26
N ASP A 289 5.04 -5.31 25.55
CA ASP A 289 5.77 -4.21 26.19
C ASP A 289 7.11 -3.91 25.49
N TRP A 290 7.13 -4.07 24.16
CA TRP A 290 8.35 -3.95 23.40
C TRP A 290 8.83 -2.50 23.36
N LYS A 291 9.98 -2.23 23.98
CA LYS A 291 10.55 -0.87 24.10
C LYS A 291 10.87 -0.19 22.76
N PHE A 292 10.94 -0.96 21.67
CA PHE A 292 11.23 -0.47 20.32
C PHE A 292 9.98 -0.34 19.46
N ASP A 293 8.79 -0.32 20.06
CA ASP A 293 7.53 -0.05 19.37
C ASP A 293 7.66 1.20 18.46
N ASN A 294 7.51 0.97 17.16
CA ASN A 294 7.63 1.98 16.12
C ASN A 294 6.28 2.29 15.43
N SER A 295 5.16 1.90 16.05
CA SER A 295 3.79 2.08 15.52
C SER A 295 3.46 3.51 15.13
N LYS A 296 4.05 4.52 15.79
CA LYS A 296 3.88 5.94 15.45
C LYS A 296 4.21 6.30 13.99
N PHE A 297 5.00 5.46 13.30
CA PHE A 297 5.43 5.67 11.92
C PHE A 297 4.50 5.05 10.87
N GLU A 298 3.46 4.29 11.27
CA GLU A 298 2.55 3.62 10.33
C GLU A 298 1.72 4.57 9.45
N TYR A 299 1.57 5.82 9.89
CA TYR A 299 0.76 6.83 9.21
C TYR A 299 1.51 7.55 8.09
N ASP A 300 2.84 7.49 8.04
CA ASP A 300 3.61 7.99 6.91
C ASP A 300 3.58 6.97 5.76
N ARG A 301 2.53 7.03 4.94
CA ARG A 301 2.35 6.17 3.75
C ARG A 301 3.01 6.73 2.48
N GLU A 302 3.42 7.99 2.49
CA GLU A 302 4.17 8.57 1.38
C GLU A 302 5.63 8.09 1.41
N CYS A 303 6.21 8.00 2.61
CA CYS A 303 7.53 7.42 2.86
C CYS A 303 8.61 8.05 1.95
N LYS A 304 8.52 9.37 1.74
CA LYS A 304 9.38 10.14 0.83
C LYS A 304 10.79 10.33 1.37
N ASP A 305 10.88 10.71 2.65
CA ASP A 305 12.10 11.03 3.38
C ASP A 305 12.46 9.92 4.37
N TRP A 306 12.34 8.68 3.91
CA TRP A 306 12.52 7.49 4.73
C TRP A 306 13.92 7.42 5.33
N SER A 307 14.01 6.88 6.55
CA SER A 307 15.28 6.59 7.21
C SER A 307 15.20 5.32 8.06
N PHE A 308 16.35 4.71 8.30
CA PHE A 308 16.46 3.54 9.17
C PHE A 308 17.01 3.94 10.53
N HIS A 309 16.37 3.47 11.60
CA HIS A 309 16.83 3.66 12.97
C HIS A 309 17.34 2.35 13.53
N GLY A 310 18.53 2.36 14.13
CA GLY A 310 19.13 1.18 14.74
C GLY A 310 18.50 0.80 16.06
N ILE A 311 18.29 -0.51 16.25
CA ILE A 311 17.93 -1.12 17.53
C ILE A 311 18.91 -2.25 17.86
N HIS A 312 18.71 -2.92 19.00
CA HIS A 312 19.68 -3.91 19.50
C HIS A 312 20.02 -5.02 18.48
N ASN A 313 19.01 -5.56 17.80
CA ASN A 313 19.14 -6.73 16.93
C ASN A 313 18.93 -6.39 15.44
N GLY A 314 18.88 -5.11 15.08
CA GLY A 314 18.37 -4.73 13.77
C GLY A 314 18.25 -3.25 13.45
N ILE A 315 17.56 -2.97 12.35
CA ILE A 315 17.14 -1.63 11.94
C ILE A 315 15.64 -1.60 11.68
N MET A 316 15.02 -0.42 11.86
CA MET A 316 13.60 -0.20 11.64
C MET A 316 13.38 0.95 10.67
N LEU A 317 12.53 0.74 9.67
CA LEU A 317 12.08 1.82 8.79
C LEU A 317 11.08 2.72 9.55
N ASP A 318 11.15 4.02 9.32
CA ASP A 318 10.30 5.04 9.95
C ASP A 318 9.12 5.52 9.12
N CYS A 319 8.72 4.74 8.12
CA CYS A 319 7.54 4.98 7.32
C CYS A 319 7.04 3.69 6.68
N TYR A 320 5.85 3.75 6.10
CA TYR A 320 5.17 2.61 5.50
C TYR A 320 5.51 2.49 4.00
N PRO A 321 6.27 1.46 3.57
CA PRO A 321 7.00 1.50 2.30
C PRO A 321 6.22 0.99 1.07
N GLU A 322 4.96 0.59 1.21
CA GLU A 322 4.17 -0.01 0.10
C GLU A 322 4.22 0.84 -1.17
N GLY A 323 4.15 2.17 -1.04
CA GLY A 323 4.20 3.11 -2.16
C GLY A 323 5.61 3.36 -2.75
N ARG A 324 6.68 2.84 -2.13
CA ARG A 324 8.08 3.13 -2.50
C ARG A 324 8.83 1.94 -3.08
N LEU A 325 8.54 0.73 -2.59
CA LEU A 325 9.32 -0.48 -2.94
C LEU A 325 9.34 -0.76 -4.44
N ASP A 326 8.33 -0.31 -5.18
CA ASP A 326 8.26 -0.45 -6.64
C ASP A 326 9.25 0.41 -7.41
N TYR A 327 9.79 1.50 -6.86
CA TYR A 327 10.61 2.43 -7.64
C TYR A 327 11.79 3.06 -6.90
N ASP A 328 11.85 2.94 -5.59
CA ASP A 328 12.94 3.52 -4.81
C ASP A 328 14.15 2.55 -4.85
N LEU A 329 15.07 2.78 -5.79
CA LEU A 329 16.26 1.95 -5.92
C LEU A 329 17.18 2.07 -4.70
N PHE A 330 17.20 3.23 -4.05
CA PHE A 330 18.02 3.44 -2.85
C PHE A 330 17.49 2.65 -1.67
N LEU A 331 16.16 2.62 -1.50
CA LEU A 331 15.53 1.76 -0.49
C LEU A 331 15.82 0.28 -0.76
N LEU A 332 15.66 -0.19 -2.00
CA LEU A 332 15.97 -1.57 -2.36
C LEU A 332 17.44 -1.93 -2.18
N GLN A 333 18.34 -1.00 -2.50
CA GLN A 333 19.77 -1.16 -2.25
C GLN A 333 20.05 -1.26 -0.74
N ALA A 334 19.44 -0.40 0.08
CA ALA A 334 19.56 -0.47 1.53
C ALA A 334 19.01 -1.79 2.10
N ILE A 335 17.89 -2.28 1.56
CA ILE A 335 17.33 -3.60 1.92
C ILE A 335 18.31 -4.72 1.60
N LYS A 336 18.97 -4.65 0.43
CA LYS A 336 19.97 -5.63 0.02
C LYS A 336 21.23 -5.60 0.87
N GLU A 337 21.77 -4.40 1.15
CA GLU A 337 23.09 -4.18 1.74
C GLU A 337 23.17 -4.34 3.25
N PHE A 338 22.08 -4.07 3.98
CA PHE A 338 21.97 -4.44 5.39
C PHE A 338 22.27 -5.94 5.51
#